data_AF-A0A950E1K2-F1
#
_entry.id   AF-A0A950E1K2-F1
#
_cell.length_a   1.000
_cell.length_b   1.000
_cell.length_c   1.000
_cell.angle_alpha   90.00
_cell.angle_beta   90.00
_cell.angle_gamma   90.00
#
_symmetry.space_group_name_H-M   'P 1'
#
loop_
_entity.id
_entity.type
_entity.pdbx_description
1 polymer ?
#
loop_
_entity_poly.entity_id
_entity_poly.type
_entity_poly.pdbx_seq_one_letter_code
_entity_poly.pdbx_strand_id
1 'polypeptide(L)'
;MLLVVVAVLIVLAGVTRYASGVSRIVAFVFATLALAGVAWVVSMSIEQVGQRLGPAMTGVLQATLANLPEFFVVIFALGAGETVIAQTAILGSILVNALLVLGLVIIAGATRASDGVMRFSPRLPNDTATLLLVASFMIVLIGLTHSAGDAASRHTETISI
;
A
#
# COMPACT_ATOMS: atom_id res chain seq x y z
N MET A 1 -18.76 -17.91 2.52
CA MET A 1 -17.57 -18.78 2.54
C MET A 1 -16.29 -18.00 2.79
N LEU A 2 -15.98 -16.98 1.97
CA LEU A 2 -14.71 -16.23 2.09
C LEU A 2 -14.53 -15.47 3.43
N LEU A 3 -15.60 -14.86 3.97
CA LEU A 3 -15.55 -14.23 5.30
C LEU A 3 -15.17 -15.21 6.42
N VAL A 4 -15.63 -16.47 6.31
CA VAL A 4 -15.27 -17.52 7.28
C VAL A 4 -13.79 -17.85 7.17
N VAL A 5 -13.24 -17.92 5.95
CA VAL A 5 -11.80 -18.13 5.73
C VAL A 5 -10.99 -16.99 6.35
N VAL A 6 -11.38 -15.73 6.12
CA VAL A 6 -10.70 -14.57 6.73
C VAL A 6 -10.78 -14.63 8.25
N ALA A 7 -11.95 -14.95 8.83
CA ALA A 7 -12.11 -15.09 10.27
C ALA A 7 -11.21 -16.21 10.84
N VAL A 8 -11.14 -17.36 10.17
CA VAL A 8 -10.25 -18.46 10.55
C VAL A 8 -8.80 -18.02 10.49
N LEU A 9 -8.38 -17.31 9.44
CA LEU A 9 -7.01 -16.78 9.33
C LEU A 9 -6.67 -15.81 10.46
N ILE A 10 -7.60 -14.94 10.87
CA ILE A 10 -7.42 -14.03 12.01
C ILE A 10 -7.23 -14.82 13.31
N VAL A 11 -8.07 -15.84 13.54
CA VAL A 11 -7.95 -16.70 14.72
C VAL A 11 -6.62 -17.45 14.71
N LEU A 12 -6.22 -18.01 13.57
CA LEU A 12 -4.94 -18.70 13.42
C LEU A 12 -3.74 -17.76 13.64
N ALA A 13 -3.80 -16.52 13.14
CA ALA A 13 -2.78 -15.52 13.39
C ALA A 13 -2.65 -15.21 14.90
N GLY A 14 -3.77 -15.08 15.61
CA GLY A 14 -3.78 -14.91 17.06
C GLY A 14 -3.21 -16.12 17.79
N VAL A 15 -3.71 -17.32 17.51
CA VAL A 15 -3.27 -18.57 18.14
C VAL A 15 -1.77 -18.78 17.92
N THR A 16 -1.29 -18.66 16.68
CA THR A 16 0.15 -18.86 16.37
C THR A 16 1.05 -17.79 16.99
N ARG A 17 0.53 -16.59 17.28
CA ARG A 17 1.27 -15.52 17.96
C ARG A 17 1.39 -15.71 19.47
N TYR A 18 0.39 -16.30 20.12
CA TYR A 18 0.32 -16.46 21.58
C TYR A 18 0.58 -17.89 22.08
N ALA A 19 0.50 -18.89 21.22
CA ALA A 19 0.86 -20.26 21.56
C ALA A 19 2.38 -20.39 21.80
N SER A 20 2.74 -21.10 22.85
CA SER A 20 4.13 -21.45 23.14
C SER A 20 4.65 -22.49 22.14
N GLY A 21 5.89 -22.32 21.68
CA GLY A 21 6.57 -23.28 20.79
C GLY A 21 6.32 -23.12 19.29
N VAL A 22 5.54 -22.11 18.85
CA VAL A 22 5.31 -21.84 17.42
C VAL A 22 6.38 -20.89 16.87
N SER A 23 6.86 -21.17 15.65
CA SER A 23 7.85 -20.32 14.97
C SER A 23 7.29 -18.94 14.64
N ARG A 24 8.11 -17.89 14.85
CA ARG A 24 7.77 -16.50 14.49
C ARG A 24 7.44 -16.33 13.00
N ILE A 25 8.05 -17.14 12.13
CA ILE A 25 7.80 -17.10 10.68
C ILE A 25 6.38 -17.59 10.39
N VAL A 26 5.91 -18.64 11.09
CA VAL A 26 4.56 -19.17 10.91
C VAL A 26 3.52 -18.15 11.38
N ALA A 27 3.75 -17.53 12.54
CA ALA A 27 2.89 -16.46 13.03
C ALA A 27 2.83 -15.27 12.07
N PHE A 28 3.98 -14.88 11.50
CA PHE A 28 4.06 -13.83 10.48
C PHE A 28 3.23 -14.18 9.24
N VAL A 29 3.40 -15.39 8.68
CA VAL A 29 2.65 -15.83 7.48
C VAL A 29 1.14 -15.79 7.73
N PHE A 30 0.65 -16.33 8.85
CA PHE A 30 -0.78 -16.28 9.16
C PHE A 30 -1.27 -14.85 9.37
N ALA A 31 -0.50 -14.00 10.04
CA ALA A 31 -0.85 -12.58 10.20
C ALA A 31 -0.92 -11.84 8.86
N THR A 32 0.04 -12.07 7.96
CA THR A 32 0.04 -11.47 6.61
C THR A 32 -1.16 -11.95 5.79
N LEU A 33 -1.47 -13.25 5.81
CA LEU A 33 -2.64 -13.79 5.11
C LEU A 33 -3.96 -13.26 5.68
N ALA A 34 -4.06 -13.15 7.01
CA ALA A 34 -5.21 -12.56 7.67
C ALA A 34 -5.38 -11.09 7.26
N LEU A 35 -4.30 -10.30 7.27
CA LEU A 35 -4.29 -8.90 6.85
C LEU A 35 -4.72 -8.74 5.39
N ALA A 36 -4.17 -9.55 4.47
CA ALA A 36 -4.57 -9.55 3.06
C ALA A 36 -6.07 -9.87 2.88
N GLY A 37 -6.57 -10.84 3.65
CA GLY A 37 -8.00 -11.18 3.68
C GLY A 37 -8.87 -10.03 4.18
N VAL A 38 -8.47 -9.35 5.25
CA VAL A 38 -9.17 -8.18 5.79
C VAL A 38 -9.17 -7.03 4.78
N ALA A 39 -8.03 -6.75 4.14
CA ALA A 39 -7.92 -5.73 3.09
C ALA A 39 -8.90 -6.00 1.94
N TRP A 40 -9.01 -7.25 1.51
CA TRP A 40 -9.99 -7.66 0.50
C TRP A 40 -11.44 -7.42 0.96
N VAL A 41 -11.78 -7.79 2.19
CA VAL A 41 -13.13 -7.57 2.74
C VAL A 41 -13.46 -6.07 2.82
N VAL A 42 -12.51 -5.25 3.24
CA VAL A 42 -12.67 -3.78 3.29
C VAL A 42 -12.91 -3.22 1.90
N SER A 43 -12.12 -3.63 0.91
CA SER A 43 -12.29 -3.21 -0.50
C SER A 43 -13.70 -3.51 -1.04
N MET A 44 -14.18 -4.74 -0.84
CA MET A 44 -15.53 -5.15 -1.23
C MET A 44 -16.62 -4.35 -0.49
N SER A 45 -16.38 -4.05 0.78
CA SER A 45 -17.32 -3.28 1.60
C SER A 45 -17.42 -1.83 1.10
N ILE A 46 -16.29 -1.22 0.73
CA ILE A 46 -16.23 0.12 0.12
C ILE A 46 -17.03 0.14 -1.19
N GLU A 47 -16.87 -0.87 -2.04
CA GLU A 47 -17.60 -0.96 -3.30
C GLU A 47 -19.11 -1.06 -3.08
N GLN A 48 -19.56 -1.91 -2.13
CA GLN A 48 -20.97 -2.05 -1.79
C GLN A 48 -21.57 -0.76 -1.20
N VAL A 49 -20.84 -0.06 -0.34
CA VAL A 49 -21.26 1.24 0.19
C VAL A 49 -21.27 2.28 -0.93
N GLY A 50 -20.27 2.25 -1.80
CA GLY A 50 -20.11 3.14 -2.94
C GLY A 50 -21.26 3.05 -3.95
N GLN A 51 -21.90 1.90 -4.11
CA GLN A 51 -23.10 1.75 -4.94
C GLN A 51 -24.30 2.54 -4.42
N ARG A 52 -24.31 2.90 -3.13
CA ARG A 52 -25.35 3.73 -2.50
C ARG A 52 -24.96 5.20 -2.42
N LEU A 53 -23.74 5.55 -2.81
CA LEU A 53 -23.19 6.90 -2.79
C LEU A 53 -23.05 7.45 -4.22
N GLY A 54 -23.03 8.78 -4.36
CA GLY A 54 -22.72 9.43 -5.63
C GLY A 54 -21.24 9.25 -6.03
N PRO A 55 -20.89 9.33 -7.33
CA PRO A 55 -19.53 9.05 -7.83
C PRO A 55 -18.41 9.80 -7.10
N ALA A 56 -18.64 11.07 -6.74
CA ALA A 56 -17.68 11.88 -6.01
C ALA A 56 -17.40 11.35 -4.59
N MET A 57 -18.45 10.99 -3.85
CA MET A 57 -18.31 10.45 -2.49
C MET A 57 -17.68 9.06 -2.49
N THR A 58 -18.05 8.22 -3.47
CA THR A 58 -17.42 6.91 -3.67
C THR A 58 -15.93 7.05 -3.97
N GLY A 59 -15.54 8.02 -4.80
CA GLY A 59 -14.13 8.31 -5.07
C GLY A 59 -13.35 8.71 -3.82
N VAL A 60 -13.91 9.57 -2.97
CA VAL A 60 -13.27 9.95 -1.68
C VAL A 60 -13.15 8.76 -0.75
N LEU A 61 -14.20 7.94 -0.65
CA LEU A 61 -14.20 6.74 0.21
C LEU A 61 -13.14 5.74 -0.25
N GLN A 62 -13.04 5.50 -1.55
CA GLN A 62 -12.05 4.59 -2.12
C GLN A 62 -10.62 5.14 -1.94
N ALA A 63 -10.40 6.42 -2.19
CA ALA A 63 -9.08 7.03 -2.02
C ALA A 63 -8.59 7.00 -0.56
N THR A 64 -9.49 7.09 0.40
CA THR A 64 -9.15 7.11 1.84
C THR A 64 -9.05 5.71 2.44
N LEU A 65 -10.01 4.83 2.16
CA LEU A 65 -10.11 3.54 2.84
C LEU A 65 -9.39 2.40 2.13
N ALA A 66 -9.19 2.46 0.81
CA ALA A 66 -8.59 1.36 0.06
C ALA A 66 -7.11 1.12 0.43
N ASN A 67 -6.39 2.18 0.82
CA ASN A 67 -4.99 2.11 1.24
C ASN A 67 -4.81 2.14 2.77
N LEU A 68 -5.89 2.01 3.56
CA LEU A 68 -5.80 1.95 5.02
C LEU A 68 -4.95 0.77 5.52
N PRO A 69 -5.05 -0.45 4.97
CA PRO A 69 -4.22 -1.57 5.42
C PRO A 69 -2.72 -1.25 5.37
N GLU A 70 -2.26 -0.67 4.26
CA GLU A 70 -0.88 -0.22 4.06
C GLU A 70 -0.51 0.87 5.06
N PHE A 71 -1.40 1.85 5.25
CA PHE A 71 -1.19 2.93 6.22
C PHE A 71 -1.05 2.41 7.66
N PHE A 72 -1.85 1.42 8.06
CA PHE A 72 -1.73 0.80 9.37
C PHE A 72 -0.41 0.04 9.54
N VAL A 73 0.05 -0.68 8.52
CA VAL A 73 1.37 -1.35 8.55
C VAL A 73 2.48 -0.32 8.79
N VAL A 74 2.43 0.82 8.12
CA VAL A 74 3.39 1.92 8.31
C VAL A 74 3.32 2.48 9.73
N ILE A 75 2.13 2.79 10.24
CA ILE A 75 1.97 3.32 11.62
C ILE A 75 2.51 2.33 12.66
N PHE A 76 2.16 1.04 12.55
CA PHE A 76 2.61 0.05 13.51
C PHE A 76 4.12 -0.20 13.44
N ALA A 77 4.71 -0.16 12.24
CA ALA A 77 6.16 -0.23 12.08
C ALA A 77 6.84 0.98 12.75
N LEU A 78 6.36 2.20 12.50
CA LEU A 78 6.90 3.40 13.15
C LEU A 78 6.72 3.38 14.66
N GLY A 79 5.57 2.92 15.16
CA GLY A 79 5.30 2.77 16.60
C GLY A 79 6.21 1.73 17.28
N ALA A 80 6.73 0.76 16.52
CA ALA A 80 7.73 -0.20 16.98
C ALA A 80 9.18 0.29 16.83
N GLY A 81 9.41 1.51 16.30
CA GLY A 81 10.74 2.04 16.00
C GLY A 81 11.34 1.51 14.68
N GLU A 82 10.57 0.76 13.90
CA GLU A 82 11.01 0.10 12.65
C GLU A 82 10.85 1.02 11.44
N THR A 83 11.61 2.12 11.45
CA THR A 83 11.57 3.15 10.38
C THR A 83 11.95 2.59 9.01
N VAL A 84 12.91 1.67 8.95
CA VAL A 84 13.33 1.00 7.72
C VAL A 84 12.18 0.18 7.13
N ILE A 85 11.43 -0.54 7.97
CA ILE A 85 10.27 -1.34 7.52
C ILE A 85 9.17 -0.42 6.99
N ALA A 86 8.88 0.68 7.69
CA ALA A 86 7.89 1.67 7.25
C ALA A 86 8.25 2.27 5.88
N GLN A 87 9.49 2.72 5.69
CA GLN A 87 9.95 3.32 4.43
C GLN A 87 9.95 2.30 3.28
N THR A 88 10.46 1.10 3.52
CA THR A 88 10.50 0.04 2.51
C THR A 88 9.11 -0.45 2.12
N ALA A 89 8.14 -0.46 3.04
CA ALA A 89 6.75 -0.79 2.74
C ALA A 89 6.10 0.23 1.77
N ILE A 90 6.32 1.53 1.97
CA ILE A 90 5.80 2.58 1.08
C ILE A 90 6.41 2.46 -0.32
N LEU A 91 7.74 2.35 -0.40
CA LEU A 91 8.44 2.16 -1.68
C LEU A 91 7.99 0.88 -2.39
N GLY A 92 7.86 -0.21 -1.63
CA GLY A 92 7.36 -1.49 -2.12
C GLY A 92 5.96 -1.37 -2.75
N SER A 93 5.04 -0.65 -2.10
CA SER A 93 3.68 -0.42 -2.64
C SER A 93 3.70 0.32 -3.98
N ILE A 94 4.54 1.36 -4.11
CA ILE A 94 4.70 2.11 -5.37
C ILE A 94 5.22 1.17 -6.47
N LEU A 95 6.28 0.40 -6.20
CA LEU A 95 6.88 -0.52 -7.17
C LEU A 95 5.94 -1.66 -7.56
N VAL A 96 5.22 -2.24 -6.60
CA VAL A 96 4.25 -3.30 -6.87
C VAL A 96 3.15 -2.78 -7.81
N ASN A 97 2.60 -1.59 -7.57
CA ASN A 97 1.54 -1.05 -8.42
C ASN A 97 2.06 -0.61 -9.80
N ALA A 98 3.19 0.10 -9.84
CA ALA A 98 3.72 0.68 -11.05
C ALA A 98 4.38 -0.34 -12.00
N LEU A 99 5.00 -1.40 -11.45
CA LEU A 99 5.73 -2.39 -12.24
C LEU A 99 5.02 -3.73 -12.27
N LEU A 100 4.75 -4.33 -11.11
CA LEU A 100 4.23 -5.70 -11.04
C LEU A 100 2.78 -5.78 -11.51
N VAL A 101 1.88 -5.03 -10.87
CA VAL A 101 0.44 -5.03 -11.19
C VAL A 101 0.22 -4.50 -12.60
N LEU A 102 0.81 -3.34 -12.94
CA LEU A 102 0.70 -2.79 -14.28
C LEU A 102 1.23 -3.76 -15.36
N GLY A 103 2.39 -4.38 -15.13
CA GLY A 103 2.97 -5.37 -16.05
C GLY A 103 2.06 -6.59 -16.25
N LEU A 104 1.50 -7.13 -15.17
CA LEU A 104 0.54 -8.24 -15.23
C LEU A 104 -0.73 -7.84 -15.99
N VAL A 105 -1.24 -6.63 -15.78
CA VAL A 105 -2.40 -6.10 -16.50
C VAL A 105 -2.10 -5.96 -17.99
N ILE A 106 -0.91 -5.48 -18.37
CA ILE A 106 -0.50 -5.38 -19.78
C ILE A 106 -0.42 -6.76 -20.42
N ILE A 107 0.20 -7.74 -19.76
CA ILE A 107 0.30 -9.12 -20.25
C ILE A 107 -1.10 -9.73 -20.43
N ALA A 108 -1.96 -9.61 -19.41
CA ALA A 108 -3.33 -10.12 -19.46
C ALA A 108 -4.19 -9.40 -20.52
N GLY A 109 -4.01 -8.09 -20.69
CA GLY A 109 -4.71 -7.30 -21.69
C GLY A 109 -4.26 -7.63 -23.12
N ALA A 110 -2.95 -7.76 -23.33
CA ALA A 110 -2.36 -8.12 -24.63
C ALA A 110 -2.78 -9.52 -25.08
N THR A 111 -2.78 -10.51 -24.19
CA THR A 111 -3.21 -11.89 -24.50
C THR A 111 -4.70 -11.99 -24.86
N ARG A 112 -5.51 -11.02 -24.45
CA ARG A 112 -6.94 -10.95 -24.75
C ARG A 112 -7.26 -10.11 -25.99
N ALA A 113 -6.34 -9.27 -26.44
CA ALA A 113 -6.47 -8.46 -27.63
C ALA A 113 -6.20 -9.31 -28.89
N SER A 114 -7.05 -9.17 -29.91
CA SER A 114 -6.93 -9.94 -31.16
C SER A 114 -5.66 -9.63 -31.95
N ASP A 115 -5.08 -8.44 -31.77
CA ASP A 115 -3.84 -7.97 -32.40
C ASP A 115 -2.63 -8.07 -31.45
N GLY A 116 -2.82 -8.58 -30.22
CA GLY A 116 -1.77 -8.65 -29.21
C GLY A 116 -1.37 -7.31 -28.59
N VAL A 117 -2.09 -6.22 -28.89
CA VAL A 117 -1.74 -4.86 -28.43
C VAL A 117 -2.83 -4.31 -27.51
N MET A 118 -2.49 -4.14 -26.22
CA MET A 118 -3.36 -3.45 -25.28
C MET A 118 -3.36 -1.94 -25.55
N ARG A 119 -4.51 -1.41 -25.99
CA ARG A 119 -4.69 0.03 -26.26
C ARG A 119 -5.34 0.72 -25.08
N PHE A 120 -4.83 1.90 -24.74
CA PHE A 120 -5.36 2.76 -23.68
C PHE A 120 -5.94 4.04 -24.27
N SER A 121 -6.93 4.62 -23.59
CA SER A 121 -7.38 5.98 -23.90
C SER A 121 -6.27 6.98 -23.49
N PRO A 122 -6.01 8.04 -24.26
CA PRO A 122 -4.79 8.85 -24.06
C PRO A 122 -4.85 9.87 -22.91
N ARG A 123 -5.99 10.10 -22.26
CA ARG A 123 -6.11 11.14 -21.21
C ARG A 123 -5.82 10.58 -19.81
N LEU A 124 -6.73 9.77 -19.29
CA LEU A 124 -6.68 9.29 -17.90
C LEU A 124 -5.39 8.54 -17.52
N PRO A 125 -4.85 7.62 -18.34
CA PRO A 125 -3.61 6.90 -18.02
C PRO A 125 -2.37 7.81 -18.07
N ASN A 126 -2.32 8.75 -19.01
CA ASN A 126 -1.22 9.72 -19.09
C ASN A 126 -1.25 10.66 -17.89
N ASP A 127 -2.41 11.20 -17.53
CA ASP A 127 -2.56 12.06 -16.33
C ASP A 127 -2.11 11.31 -15.07
N THR A 128 -2.52 10.05 -14.91
CA THR A 128 -2.14 9.21 -13.77
C THR A 128 -0.64 8.91 -13.75
N ALA A 129 -0.04 8.61 -14.91
CA ALA A 129 1.40 8.36 -15.04
C ALA A 129 2.22 9.62 -14.73
N THR A 130 1.78 10.79 -15.19
CA THR A 130 2.43 12.07 -14.86
C THR A 130 2.34 12.37 -13.37
N LEU A 131 1.17 12.20 -12.74
CA LEU A 131 1.02 12.38 -11.29
C LEU A 131 1.90 11.43 -10.49
N LEU A 132 1.97 10.16 -10.90
CA LEU A 132 2.85 9.16 -10.26
C LEU A 132 4.33 9.54 -10.40
N LEU A 133 4.75 10.02 -11.57
CA LEU A 133 6.12 10.48 -11.82
C LEU A 133 6.48 11.67 -10.94
N VAL A 134 5.61 12.68 -10.86
CA VAL A 134 5.80 13.86 -10.01
C VAL A 134 5.85 13.46 -8.54
N ALA A 135 4.94 12.61 -8.06
CA ALA A 135 4.93 12.12 -6.69
C ALA A 135 6.21 11.34 -6.34
N SER A 136 6.64 10.44 -7.22
CA SER A 136 7.85 9.65 -7.04
C SER A 136 9.10 10.53 -7.04
N PHE A 137 9.16 11.52 -7.94
CA PHE A 137 10.24 12.50 -7.98
C PHE A 137 10.34 13.29 -6.66
N MET A 138 9.21 13.75 -6.11
CA MET A 138 9.19 14.45 -4.82
C MET A 138 9.68 13.55 -3.67
N ILE A 139 9.25 12.28 -3.64
CA ILE A 139 9.70 11.31 -2.62
C ILE A 139 11.21 11.10 -2.71
N VAL A 140 11.74 10.91 -3.93
CA VAL A 140 13.18 10.73 -4.15
C VAL A 140 13.95 12.00 -3.78
N LEU A 141 13.47 13.17 -4.17
CA LEU A 141 14.10 14.45 -3.84
C LEU A 141 14.20 14.64 -2.32
N ILE A 142 13.11 14.41 -1.59
CA ILE A 142 13.10 14.51 -0.11
C ILE A 142 14.07 13.47 0.49
N GLY A 143 14.04 12.23 -0.01
CA GLY A 143 14.96 11.17 0.43
C GLY A 143 16.43 11.54 0.21
N LEU A 144 16.75 12.14 -0.93
CA LEU A 144 18.09 12.62 -1.25
C LEU A 144 18.51 13.78 -0.34
N THR A 145 17.66 14.79 -0.13
CA THR A 145 17.95 15.89 0.79
C THR A 145 18.18 15.40 2.23
N HIS A 146 17.38 14.45 2.70
CA HIS A 146 17.60 13.83 4.01
C HIS A 146 18.93 13.06 4.07
N SER A 147 19.29 12.33 3.01
CA SER A 147 20.54 11.55 2.94
C SER A 147 21.81 12.40 2.77
N ALA A 148 21.69 13.56 2.11
CA ALA A 148 22.80 14.48 1.85
C ALA A 148 23.28 15.18 3.13
N GLY A 149 22.54 15.05 4.24
CA GLY A 149 22.77 15.76 5.48
C GLY A 149 22.31 17.20 5.35
N ASP A 150 21.45 17.63 6.26
CA ASP A 150 21.01 19.01 6.30
C ASP A 150 22.19 19.93 6.66
N ALA A 151 22.84 20.51 5.64
CA ALA A 151 23.87 21.53 5.83
C ALA A 151 23.33 22.75 6.60
N ALA A 152 22.01 22.95 6.66
CA ALA A 152 21.36 24.04 7.39
C ALA A 152 21.08 23.72 8.87
N SER A 153 21.02 22.45 9.29
CA SER A 153 20.80 22.07 10.71
C SER A 153 21.95 22.49 11.62
N ARG A 154 23.14 22.74 11.08
CA ARG A 154 24.30 23.21 11.85
C ARG A 154 24.26 24.69 12.26
N HIS A 155 23.23 25.45 11.86
CA HIS A 155 23.10 26.88 12.19
C HIS A 155 21.92 27.23 13.11
N THR A 156 21.25 26.25 13.71
CA THR A 156 20.36 26.56 14.85
C THR A 156 21.18 26.51 16.13
N GLU A 157 22.15 27.44 16.25
CA GLU A 157 22.67 27.77 17.58
C GLU A 157 21.50 28.33 18.39
N THR A 158 21.23 27.63 19.49
CA THR A 158 20.57 28.10 20.70
C THR A 158 20.75 29.60 20.93
N ILE A 159 19.78 30.41 20.48
CA ILE A 159 19.39 31.59 21.25
C ILE A 159 18.33 31.11 22.24
N SER A 160 18.81 30.42 23.26
CA SER A 160 18.12 30.36 24.55
C SER A 160 18.42 31.69 25.22
N ILE A 161 17.41 32.55 25.31
CA ILE A 161 17.32 33.55 26.38
C ILE A 161 16.88 32.86 27.66
#